data_AF-A0AAV9B3T7-F1
#
_entry.id   AF-A0AAV9B3T7-F1
#
_cell.length_a   1.000
_cell.length_b   1.000
_cell.length_c   1.000
_cell.angle_alpha   90.00
_cell.angle_beta   90.00
_cell.angle_gamma   90.00
#
_symmetry.space_group_name_H-M   'P 1'
#
loop_
_entity.id
_entity.type
_entity.pdbx_description
1 polymer ?
#
loop_
_entity_poly.entity_id
_entity_poly.type
_entity_poly.pdbx_seq_one_letter_code
_entity_poly.pdbx_strand_id
1 'polypeptide(L)'
;MTSPAKCPAKTAEPVTVYDDNWFDRLAIHHLSQSVQAATGIKNKKKGYESLIEAATMVAKSFDQKQQQMLVTEALKKAFPKLILSMASPLSYFREIQYFNLCGLQFQIRVLLPPSMFSRHYFAIFTTIFFPWLIGPCEVKESEFEGRREKNVVYIKKCRFLEGTNCVGMCTNLCMMPSQKFIKDSFGMPVNMVPNFEDMSCEMIFGQNPPEAADDPALKQPCYRMLCKPKQKHGMHCSSG
;
A
#
# COMPACT_ATOMS: atom_id res chain seq x y z
N MET A 1 10.79 -14.44 40.67
CA MET A 1 11.10 -15.40 39.59
C MET A 1 9.89 -15.53 38.69
N THR A 2 9.77 -14.66 37.68
CA THR A 2 8.67 -14.68 36.71
C THR A 2 9.14 -15.41 35.46
N SER A 3 8.49 -16.53 35.15
CA SER A 3 8.76 -17.38 33.99
C SER A 3 8.58 -16.58 32.69
N PRO A 4 9.44 -16.77 31.66
CA PRO A 4 9.23 -16.12 30.37
C PRO A 4 7.97 -16.67 29.69
N ALA A 5 7.12 -15.77 29.22
CA ALA A 5 5.90 -16.08 28.48
C ALA A 5 6.26 -16.79 27.16
N LYS A 6 5.70 -17.99 26.97
CA LYS A 6 5.87 -18.83 25.79
C LYS A 6 5.01 -18.24 24.66
N CYS A 7 5.63 -17.69 23.61
CA CYS A 7 4.89 -17.28 22.42
C CYS A 7 4.19 -18.50 21.79
N PRO A 8 2.87 -18.45 21.54
CA PRO A 8 2.19 -19.55 20.85
C PRO A 8 2.70 -19.61 19.40
N ALA A 9 3.23 -20.77 19.01
CA ALA A 9 3.62 -21.05 17.64
C ALA A 9 2.35 -21.09 16.78
N LYS A 10 2.14 -20.07 15.93
CA LYS A 10 1.09 -20.09 14.92
C LYS A 10 1.37 -21.22 13.94
N THR A 11 0.40 -22.13 13.81
CA THR A 11 0.32 -23.11 12.75
C THR A 11 0.38 -22.37 11.42
N ALA A 12 1.38 -22.69 10.58
CA ALA A 12 1.52 -22.07 9.28
C ALA A 12 0.33 -22.49 8.41
N GLU A 13 -0.61 -21.57 8.18
CA GLU A 13 -1.64 -21.77 7.16
C GLU A 13 -0.98 -22.00 5.80
N PRO A 14 -1.57 -22.83 4.93
CA PRO A 14 -1.02 -23.10 3.60
C PRO A 14 -0.89 -21.80 2.82
N VAL A 15 0.27 -21.63 2.17
CA VAL A 15 0.55 -20.49 1.29
C VAL A 15 -0.48 -20.49 0.16
N THR A 16 -1.16 -19.37 -0.02
CA THR A 16 -2.17 -19.22 -1.07
C THR A 16 -1.49 -19.29 -2.44
N VAL A 17 -1.97 -20.16 -3.32
CA VAL A 17 -1.53 -20.21 -4.72
C VAL A 17 -2.37 -19.24 -5.52
N TYR A 18 -1.73 -18.26 -6.14
CA TYR A 18 -2.38 -17.28 -7.01
C TYR A 18 -2.15 -17.66 -8.47
N ASP A 19 -3.23 -17.82 -9.24
CA ASP A 19 -3.17 -18.07 -10.68
C ASP A 19 -3.21 -16.75 -11.45
N ASP A 20 -2.02 -16.18 -11.69
CA ASP A 20 -1.88 -14.91 -12.42
C ASP A 20 -2.07 -15.13 -13.93
N ASN A 21 -3.09 -14.47 -14.50
CA ASN A 21 -3.30 -14.44 -15.93
C ASN A 21 -2.22 -13.57 -16.64
N TRP A 22 -2.27 -13.48 -17.97
CA TRP A 22 -1.25 -12.74 -18.73
C TRP A 22 -1.22 -11.23 -18.40
N PHE A 23 -2.38 -10.61 -18.11
CA PHE A 23 -2.49 -9.22 -17.72
C PHE A 23 -1.94 -9.00 -16.30
N ASP A 24 -2.28 -9.89 -15.36
CA ASP A 24 -1.77 -9.84 -13.99
C ASP A 24 -0.24 -9.89 -14.00
N ARG A 25 0.35 -10.79 -14.78
CA ARG A 25 1.82 -10.91 -14.93
C ARG A 25 2.44 -9.64 -15.49
N LEU A 26 1.79 -9.01 -16.47
CA LEU A 26 2.25 -7.74 -17.04
C LEU A 26 2.18 -6.61 -16.00
N ALA A 27 1.08 -6.49 -15.27
CA ALA A 27 0.88 -5.47 -14.25
C ALA A 27 1.87 -5.63 -13.08
N ILE A 28 2.08 -6.86 -12.61
CA ILE A 28 3.08 -7.21 -11.60
C ILE A 28 4.49 -6.83 -12.07
N HIS A 29 4.83 -7.18 -13.32
CA HIS A 29 6.14 -6.87 -13.89
C HIS A 29 6.36 -5.36 -13.94
N HIS A 30 5.38 -4.61 -14.45
CA HIS A 30 5.44 -3.15 -14.55
C HIS A 30 5.56 -2.46 -13.19
N LEU A 31 4.77 -2.89 -12.20
CA LEU A 31 4.85 -2.35 -10.85
C LEU A 31 6.22 -2.65 -10.20
N SER A 32 6.70 -3.89 -10.32
CA SER A 32 8.02 -4.26 -9.81
C SER A 32 9.14 -3.46 -10.46
N GLN A 33 9.09 -3.24 -11.78
CA GLN A 33 10.05 -2.40 -12.49
C GLN A 33 9.98 -0.94 -12.05
N SER A 34 8.78 -0.41 -11.79
CA SER A 34 8.60 0.95 -11.31
C SER A 34 9.24 1.16 -9.94
N VAL A 35 9.10 0.19 -9.03
CA VAL A 35 9.79 0.21 -7.72
C VAL A 35 11.30 0.13 -7.88
N GLN A 36 11.79 -0.77 -8.73
CA GLN A 36 13.21 -0.90 -9.04
C GLN A 36 13.80 0.38 -9.63
N ALA A 37 13.10 1.02 -10.56
CA ALA A 37 13.52 2.27 -11.20
C ALA A 37 13.50 3.46 -10.23
N ALA A 38 12.53 3.55 -9.33
CA ALA A 38 12.46 4.62 -8.34
C ALA A 38 13.57 4.51 -7.28
N THR A 39 13.99 3.29 -6.95
CA THR A 39 14.92 3.00 -5.84
C THR A 39 16.35 2.74 -6.28
N GLY A 40 16.58 2.51 -7.58
CA GLY A 40 17.88 2.10 -8.14
C GLY A 40 18.22 0.61 -7.88
N ILE A 41 17.33 -0.13 -7.21
CA ILE A 41 17.52 -1.54 -6.87
C ILE A 41 17.17 -2.41 -8.08
N LYS A 42 17.92 -3.50 -8.30
CA LYS A 42 17.63 -4.49 -9.35
C LYS A 42 17.51 -5.88 -8.77
N ASN A 43 16.57 -6.69 -9.27
CA ASN A 43 16.45 -8.10 -8.93
C ASN A 43 16.25 -8.99 -10.16
N LYS A 44 16.59 -10.28 -10.03
CA LYS A 44 16.48 -11.28 -11.10
C LYS A 44 15.24 -12.18 -10.98
N LYS A 45 14.41 -11.99 -9.95
CA LYS A 45 13.19 -12.79 -9.76
C LYS A 45 12.13 -12.40 -10.80
N LYS A 46 11.14 -13.27 -10.99
CA LYS A 46 10.03 -13.07 -11.92
C LYS A 46 8.69 -13.12 -11.19
N GLY A 47 7.64 -12.63 -11.83
CA GLY A 47 6.29 -12.61 -11.26
C GLY A 47 6.23 -11.82 -9.95
N TYR A 48 5.29 -12.20 -9.08
CA TYR A 48 5.05 -11.50 -7.82
C TYR A 48 6.26 -11.51 -6.88
N GLU A 49 7.06 -12.58 -6.92
CA GLU A 49 8.32 -12.69 -6.19
C GLU A 49 9.32 -11.57 -6.51
N SER A 50 9.30 -11.04 -7.74
CA SER A 50 10.12 -9.88 -8.10
C SER A 50 9.71 -8.62 -7.32
N LEU A 51 8.42 -8.42 -7.10
CA LEU A 51 7.91 -7.31 -6.30
C LEU A 51 8.27 -7.49 -4.82
N ILE A 52 8.11 -8.70 -4.27
CA ILE A 52 8.47 -9.00 -2.89
C ILE A 52 9.97 -8.83 -2.63
N GLU A 53 10.83 -9.27 -3.55
CA GLU A 53 12.28 -9.10 -3.42
C GLU A 53 12.67 -7.61 -3.51
N ALA A 54 12.08 -6.85 -4.44
CA ALA A 54 12.29 -5.42 -4.54
C ALA A 54 11.89 -4.70 -3.24
N ALA A 55 10.70 -4.98 -2.71
CA ALA A 55 10.22 -4.43 -1.44
C ALA A 55 11.15 -4.80 -0.27
N THR A 56 11.61 -6.06 -0.22
CA THR A 56 12.53 -6.53 0.83
C THR A 56 13.86 -5.79 0.80
N MET A 57 14.40 -5.53 -0.39
CA MET A 57 15.63 -4.75 -0.53
C MET A 57 15.40 -3.28 -0.16
N VAL A 58 14.26 -2.69 -0.52
CA VAL A 58 13.90 -1.32 -0.12
C VAL A 58 13.82 -1.21 1.41
N ALA A 59 13.16 -2.16 2.06
CA ALA A 59 13.03 -2.19 3.52
C ALA A 59 14.38 -2.30 4.25
N LYS A 60 15.38 -2.93 3.60
CA LYS A 60 16.73 -3.10 4.16
C LYS A 60 17.65 -1.91 3.89
N SER A 61 17.45 -1.22 2.78
CA SER A 61 18.38 -0.21 2.28
C SER A 61 18.01 1.24 2.65
N PHE A 62 16.76 1.50 3.04
CA PHE A 62 16.25 2.86 3.25
C PHE A 62 15.55 2.99 4.60
N ASP A 63 15.56 4.20 5.17
CA ASP A 63 14.76 4.52 6.36
C ASP A 63 13.26 4.62 6.04
N GLN A 64 12.40 4.65 7.07
CA GLN A 64 10.94 4.64 6.90
C GLN A 64 10.41 5.80 6.01
N LYS A 65 10.98 6.99 6.14
CA LYS A 65 10.53 8.17 5.36
C LYS A 65 10.95 8.03 3.91
N GLN A 66 12.17 7.57 3.67
CA GLN A 66 12.68 7.26 2.33
C GLN A 66 11.87 6.14 1.68
N GLN A 67 11.58 5.06 2.40
CA GLN A 67 10.75 3.94 1.95
C GLN A 67 9.39 4.47 1.43
N GLN A 68 8.69 5.23 2.26
CA GLN A 68 7.37 5.75 1.92
C GLN A 68 7.42 6.68 0.69
N MET A 69 8.43 7.56 0.64
CA MET A 69 8.62 8.50 -0.48
C MET A 69 8.90 7.77 -1.79
N LEU A 70 9.88 6.86 -1.81
CA LEU A 70 10.31 6.16 -3.01
C LEU A 70 9.19 5.26 -3.57
N VAL A 71 8.44 4.58 -2.70
CA VAL A 71 7.31 3.76 -3.15
C VAL A 71 6.16 4.64 -3.64
N THR A 72 5.89 5.77 -3.01
CA THR A 72 4.88 6.72 -3.51
C THR A 72 5.24 7.22 -4.91
N GLU A 73 6.52 7.54 -5.17
CA GLU A 73 7.00 7.91 -6.49
C GLU A 73 6.95 6.75 -7.49
N ALA A 74 7.23 5.52 -7.06
CA ALA A 74 7.05 4.33 -7.88
C ALA A 74 5.59 4.16 -8.31
N LEU A 75 4.62 4.35 -7.40
CA LEU A 75 3.19 4.29 -7.70
C LEU A 75 2.80 5.36 -8.72
N LYS A 76 3.19 6.62 -8.50
CA LYS A 76 2.90 7.72 -9.45
C LYS A 76 3.44 7.45 -10.86
N LYS A 77 4.59 6.79 -10.98
CA LYS A 77 5.18 6.40 -12.27
C LYS A 77 4.54 5.16 -12.87
N ALA A 78 4.13 4.20 -12.04
CA ALA A 78 3.51 2.95 -12.47
C ALA A 78 2.12 3.19 -13.08
N PHE A 79 1.33 4.11 -12.50
CA PHE A 79 0.01 4.41 -13.03
C PHE A 79 0.10 5.39 -14.21
N PRO A 80 -0.51 5.06 -15.37
CA PRO A 80 -0.48 5.90 -16.56
C PRO A 80 -0.91 7.34 -16.23
N LYS A 81 -0.18 8.32 -16.78
CA LYS A 81 -0.56 9.74 -16.73
C LYS A 81 -1.98 9.98 -17.25
N LEU A 82 -2.52 9.11 -18.10
CA LEU A 82 -3.88 9.17 -18.62
C LEU A 82 -4.95 8.86 -17.55
N ILE A 83 -4.70 7.87 -16.68
CA ILE A 83 -5.56 7.59 -15.51
C ILE A 83 -5.45 8.74 -14.51
N LEU A 84 -4.24 9.31 -14.36
CA LEU A 84 -4.02 10.50 -13.55
C LEU A 84 -4.62 11.77 -14.17
N SER A 85 -4.72 11.90 -15.50
CA SER A 85 -5.30 13.08 -16.17
C SER A 85 -6.82 13.08 -16.16
N MET A 86 -7.44 11.89 -16.04
CA MET A 86 -8.87 11.78 -15.72
C MET A 86 -9.16 12.06 -14.23
N ALA A 87 -8.13 11.99 -13.37
CA ALA A 87 -8.22 12.23 -11.93
C ALA A 87 -7.63 13.58 -11.47
N SER A 88 -6.97 14.32 -12.37
CA SER A 88 -6.34 15.60 -12.06
C SER A 88 -6.40 16.54 -13.27
N PRO A 89 -7.02 17.73 -13.14
CA PRO A 89 -6.99 18.73 -14.20
C PRO A 89 -5.63 19.45 -14.35
N LEU A 90 -4.57 19.00 -13.66
CA LEU A 90 -3.46 19.88 -13.25
C LEU A 90 -2.05 19.46 -13.66
N SER A 91 -1.87 18.50 -14.59
CA SER A 91 -0.52 18.12 -15.03
C SER A 91 -0.15 18.47 -16.48
N TYR A 92 -0.89 19.37 -17.15
CA TYR A 92 -0.55 19.80 -18.52
C TYR A 92 -0.10 21.26 -18.68
N PHE A 93 -0.09 22.09 -17.64
CA PHE A 93 0.46 23.44 -17.73
C PHE A 93 1.53 23.65 -16.67
N ARG A 94 2.78 23.34 -17.04
CA ARG A 94 3.97 23.68 -16.26
C ARG A 94 4.65 24.97 -16.78
N GLU A 95 3.89 25.86 -17.42
CA GLU A 95 4.39 27.08 -18.07
C GLU A 95 3.37 28.24 -18.03
N ILE A 96 2.63 28.44 -16.94
CA ILE A 96 2.01 29.75 -16.65
C ILE A 96 2.28 30.10 -15.20
N GLN A 97 3.49 30.60 -15.02
CA GLN A 97 3.95 31.31 -13.83
C GLN A 97 3.13 32.61 -13.70
N TYR A 98 2.46 32.79 -12.56
CA TYR A 98 2.09 34.11 -12.00
C TYR A 98 1.30 35.04 -12.93
N PHE A 99 -0.03 34.93 -12.93
CA PHE A 99 -0.87 36.10 -13.17
C PHE A 99 -1.69 36.38 -11.91
N ASN A 100 -1.24 37.38 -11.16
CA ASN A 100 -2.03 38.03 -10.12
C ASN A 100 -3.33 38.53 -10.73
N LEU A 101 -4.48 38.03 -10.30
CA LEU A 101 -5.66 38.86 -10.03
C LEU A 101 -6.66 38.06 -9.18
N CYS A 102 -7.03 38.64 -8.04
CA CYS A 102 -8.07 38.20 -7.11
C CYS A 102 -7.74 36.94 -6.28
N GLY A 103 -7.30 37.17 -5.04
CA GLY A 103 -6.95 36.17 -4.01
C GLY A 103 -8.10 35.31 -3.49
N LEU A 104 -8.86 34.68 -4.38
CA LEU A 104 -9.77 33.58 -4.07
C LEU A 104 -9.17 32.31 -4.67
N GLN A 105 -8.60 31.46 -3.82
CA GLN A 105 -8.08 30.15 -4.21
C GLN A 105 -9.25 29.21 -4.56
N PHE A 106 -9.86 29.41 -5.72
CA PHE A 106 -10.80 28.46 -6.29
C PHE A 106 -10.03 27.27 -6.85
N GLN A 107 -9.87 26.23 -6.03
CA GLN A 107 -9.50 24.92 -6.53
C GLN A 107 -10.69 24.36 -7.34
N ILE A 108 -10.66 24.54 -8.66
CA ILE A 108 -11.56 23.84 -9.58
C ILE A 108 -11.11 22.37 -9.63
N ARG A 109 -11.51 21.60 -8.61
CA ARG A 109 -11.37 20.14 -8.58
C ARG A 109 -12.52 19.53 -9.38
N VAL A 110 -12.33 19.31 -10.69
CA VAL A 110 -13.18 18.34 -11.41
C VAL A 110 -12.64 16.95 -11.12
N LEU A 111 -12.94 16.52 -9.91
CA LEU A 111 -12.74 15.19 -9.37
C LEU A 111 -14.12 14.81 -8.84
N LEU A 112 -14.61 13.60 -9.13
CA LEU A 112 -15.92 13.14 -8.66
C LEU A 112 -16.18 13.68 -7.24
N PRO A 113 -17.17 14.57 -7.03
CA PRO A 113 -17.31 15.25 -5.76
C PRO A 113 -17.34 14.22 -4.63
N PRO A 114 -16.71 14.50 -3.48
CA PRO A 114 -16.70 13.56 -2.35
C PRO A 114 -18.16 13.25 -2.00
N SER A 115 -18.57 12.05 -2.34
CA SER A 115 -19.96 11.62 -2.32
C SER A 115 -20.00 10.12 -2.07
N MET A 116 -21.16 9.63 -1.63
CA MET A 116 -21.38 8.19 -1.44
C MET A 116 -21.14 7.42 -2.74
N PHE A 117 -21.54 8.00 -3.88
CA PHE A 117 -21.31 7.42 -5.21
C PHE A 117 -19.82 7.28 -5.52
N SER A 118 -19.01 8.32 -5.28
CA SER A 118 -17.59 8.26 -5.60
C SER A 118 -16.87 7.23 -4.75
N ARG A 119 -17.15 7.17 -3.43
CA ARG A 119 -16.58 6.15 -2.54
C ARG A 119 -16.94 4.73 -2.97
N HIS A 120 -18.20 4.51 -3.33
CA HIS A 120 -18.65 3.22 -3.83
C HIS A 120 -17.98 2.83 -5.15
N TYR A 121 -17.84 3.79 -6.08
CA TYR A 121 -17.13 3.58 -7.34
C TYR A 121 -15.68 3.15 -7.11
N PHE A 122 -14.95 3.83 -6.21
CA PHE A 122 -13.57 3.44 -5.88
C PHE A 122 -13.52 2.03 -5.26
N ALA A 123 -14.45 1.69 -4.37
CA ALA A 123 -14.51 0.35 -3.78
C ALA A 123 -14.71 -0.74 -4.85
N ILE A 124 -15.68 -0.56 -5.74
CA ILE A 124 -15.92 -1.50 -6.86
C ILE A 124 -14.69 -1.56 -7.77
N PHE A 125 -14.17 -0.41 -8.19
CA PHE A 125 -13.01 -0.33 -9.07
C PHE A 125 -11.83 -1.10 -8.49
N THR A 126 -11.57 -0.97 -7.19
CA THR A 126 -10.49 -1.70 -6.52
C THR A 126 -10.71 -3.22 -6.56
N THR A 127 -11.93 -3.70 -6.34
CA THR A 127 -12.24 -5.14 -6.41
C THR A 127 -12.14 -5.74 -7.80
N ILE A 128 -12.19 -4.92 -8.86
CA ILE A 128 -12.07 -5.38 -10.24
C ILE A 128 -10.61 -5.33 -10.72
N PHE A 129 -9.90 -4.24 -10.43
CA PHE A 129 -8.60 -3.95 -11.05
C PHE A 129 -7.37 -4.31 -10.20
N PHE A 130 -7.51 -4.49 -8.89
CA PHE A 130 -6.38 -4.79 -7.99
C PHE A 130 -6.31 -6.19 -7.37
N PRO A 131 -7.20 -7.19 -7.64
CA PRO A 131 -7.03 -8.54 -7.08
C PRO A 131 -5.66 -9.18 -7.34
N TRP A 132 -5.03 -8.91 -8.49
CA TRP A 132 -3.68 -9.40 -8.79
C TRP A 132 -2.61 -8.89 -7.81
N LEU A 133 -2.79 -7.70 -7.24
CA LEU A 133 -1.84 -7.04 -6.34
C LEU A 133 -2.08 -7.40 -4.89
N ILE A 134 -3.33 -7.28 -4.43
CA ILE A 134 -3.71 -7.40 -3.02
C ILE A 134 -4.39 -8.73 -2.69
N GLY A 135 -4.83 -9.50 -3.69
CA GLY A 135 -5.55 -10.76 -3.52
C GLY A 135 -7.09 -10.61 -3.58
N PRO A 136 -7.83 -11.72 -3.38
CA PRO A 136 -9.29 -11.72 -3.40
C PRO A 136 -9.89 -10.73 -2.42
N CYS A 137 -10.78 -9.89 -2.94
CA CYS A 137 -11.44 -8.84 -2.17
C CYS A 137 -12.90 -8.67 -2.57
N GLU A 138 -13.70 -8.14 -1.65
CA GLU A 138 -15.13 -7.92 -1.80
C GLU A 138 -15.54 -6.56 -1.21
N VAL A 139 -16.60 -5.97 -1.75
CA VAL A 139 -17.13 -4.71 -1.23
C VAL A 139 -18.06 -5.01 -0.05
N LYS A 140 -17.80 -4.37 1.10
CA LYS A 140 -18.63 -4.43 2.30
C LYS A 140 -19.30 -3.09 2.58
N GLU A 141 -20.40 -3.18 3.32
CA GLU A 141 -21.11 -2.01 3.85
C GLU A 141 -20.44 -1.57 5.15
N SER A 142 -20.33 -0.25 5.35
CA SER A 142 -20.02 0.33 6.65
C SER A 142 -20.95 1.50 6.94
N GLU A 143 -20.99 1.89 8.22
CA GLU A 143 -21.65 3.11 8.64
C GLU A 143 -20.65 4.26 8.54
N PHE A 144 -20.90 5.18 7.62
CA PHE A 144 -20.10 6.37 7.41
C PHE A 144 -21.00 7.60 7.57
N GLU A 145 -20.68 8.48 8.52
CA GLU A 145 -21.46 9.69 8.83
C GLU A 145 -22.96 9.41 9.06
N GLY A 146 -23.28 8.31 9.77
CA GLY A 146 -24.65 7.91 10.10
C GLY A 146 -25.46 7.34 8.92
N ARG A 147 -24.80 7.02 7.80
CA ARG A 147 -25.42 6.37 6.64
C ARG A 147 -24.70 5.07 6.31
N ARG A 148 -25.47 4.05 5.96
CA ARG A 148 -24.92 2.79 5.43
C ARG A 148 -24.54 2.98 3.97
N GLU A 149 -23.28 2.74 3.66
CA GLU A 149 -22.76 2.81 2.29
C GLU A 149 -21.73 1.71 2.02
N LYS A 150 -21.59 1.36 0.73
CA LYS A 150 -20.68 0.32 0.24
C LYS A 150 -19.31 0.89 -0.09
N ASN A 151 -18.62 1.39 0.93
CA ASN A 151 -17.36 2.14 0.84
C ASN A 151 -16.13 1.36 1.33
N VAL A 152 -16.30 0.12 1.82
CA VAL A 152 -15.20 -0.71 2.32
C VAL A 152 -14.85 -1.78 1.32
N VAL A 153 -13.56 -1.94 1.02
CA VAL A 153 -13.02 -3.12 0.35
C VAL A 153 -12.39 -4.01 1.39
N TYR A 154 -12.95 -5.20 1.56
CA TYR A 154 -12.42 -6.22 2.46
C TYR A 154 -11.57 -7.22 1.66
N ILE A 155 -10.28 -7.27 1.98
CA ILE A 155 -9.31 -8.20 1.41
C ILE A 155 -9.21 -9.38 2.37
N LYS A 156 -9.65 -10.56 1.94
CA LYS A 156 -9.71 -11.75 2.81
C LYS A 156 -8.33 -12.19 3.27
N LYS A 157 -7.37 -12.16 2.36
CA LYS A 157 -5.96 -12.46 2.63
C LYS A 157 -5.09 -11.64 1.70
N CYS A 158 -4.35 -10.70 2.29
CA CYS A 158 -3.55 -9.74 1.55
C CYS A 158 -2.29 -10.40 1.01
N ARG A 159 -2.20 -10.50 -0.31
CA ARG A 159 -1.08 -11.15 -1.02
C ARG A 159 0.27 -10.54 -0.67
N PHE A 160 0.33 -9.21 -0.49
CA PHE A 160 1.57 -8.52 -0.13
C PHE A 160 1.96 -8.79 1.32
N LEU A 161 1.00 -8.79 2.24
CA LEU A 161 1.25 -9.09 3.65
C LEU A 161 1.65 -10.57 3.83
N GLU A 162 1.00 -11.50 3.13
CA GLU A 162 1.36 -12.91 3.11
C GLU A 162 2.77 -13.14 2.54
N GLY A 163 3.10 -12.49 1.42
CA GLY A 163 4.41 -12.65 0.77
C GLY A 163 5.58 -12.04 1.54
N THR A 164 5.35 -10.90 2.20
CA THR A 164 6.40 -10.22 3.00
C THR A 164 6.49 -10.72 4.44
N ASN A 165 5.37 -11.16 5.00
CA ASN A 165 5.20 -11.55 6.39
C ASN A 165 5.83 -10.56 7.39
N CYS A 166 5.72 -9.26 7.10
CA CYS A 166 6.36 -8.20 7.88
C CYS A 166 5.44 -6.99 8.04
N VAL A 167 5.08 -6.70 9.31
CA VAL A 167 4.27 -5.54 9.71
C VAL A 167 4.87 -4.24 9.16
N GLY A 168 6.18 -4.05 9.34
CA GLY A 168 6.87 -2.82 8.91
C GLY A 168 6.88 -2.62 7.39
N MET A 169 6.92 -3.70 6.61
CA MET A 169 6.83 -3.61 5.15
C MET A 169 5.39 -3.31 4.71
N CYS A 170 4.40 -3.95 5.32
CA CYS A 170 2.99 -3.66 5.06
C CYS A 170 2.67 -2.18 5.32
N THR A 171 3.09 -1.65 6.47
CA THR A 171 2.81 -0.25 6.84
C THR A 171 3.58 0.74 5.97
N ASN A 172 4.90 0.57 5.82
CA ASN A 172 5.74 1.60 5.18
C ASN A 172 5.82 1.50 3.65
N LEU A 173 5.55 0.33 3.06
CA LEU A 173 5.65 0.13 1.61
C LEU A 173 4.30 -0.05 0.94
N CYS A 174 3.26 -0.50 1.65
CA CYS A 174 1.93 -0.67 1.08
C CYS A 174 0.95 0.39 1.61
N MET A 175 0.66 0.37 2.92
CA MET A 175 -0.39 1.17 3.56
C MET A 175 -0.14 2.68 3.38
N MET A 176 0.95 3.21 3.94
CA MET A 176 1.24 4.64 3.93
C MET A 176 1.40 5.20 2.50
N PRO A 177 2.18 4.57 1.59
CA PRO A 177 2.30 5.05 0.23
C PRO A 177 1.00 4.99 -0.56
N SER A 178 0.20 3.93 -0.39
CA SER A 178 -1.06 3.78 -1.13
C SER A 178 -2.10 4.79 -0.66
N GLN A 179 -2.24 5.00 0.65
CA GLN A 179 -3.14 6.04 1.20
C GLN A 179 -2.76 7.42 0.69
N LYS A 180 -1.45 7.75 0.70
CA LYS A 180 -0.94 9.01 0.17
C LYS A 180 -1.18 9.14 -1.32
N PHE A 181 -0.86 8.12 -2.10
CA PHE A 181 -1.07 8.10 -3.54
C PHE A 181 -2.54 8.28 -3.89
N ILE A 182 -3.45 7.55 -3.24
CA ILE A 182 -4.88 7.62 -3.56
C ILE A 182 -5.44 9.01 -3.23
N LYS A 183 -5.05 9.58 -2.11
CA LYS A 183 -5.43 10.94 -1.72
C LYS A 183 -4.83 12.00 -2.64
N ASP A 184 -3.53 11.93 -2.93
CA ASP A 184 -2.85 12.98 -3.70
C ASP A 184 -3.19 12.91 -5.20
N SER A 185 -3.41 11.72 -5.75
CA SER A 185 -3.65 11.50 -7.18
C SER A 185 -5.14 11.48 -7.55
N PHE A 186 -6.00 10.98 -6.66
CA PHE A 186 -7.44 10.86 -6.93
C PHE A 186 -8.31 11.65 -5.96
N GLY A 187 -7.72 12.44 -5.05
CA GLY A 187 -8.45 13.23 -4.04
C GLY A 187 -9.42 12.44 -3.16
N MET A 188 -9.31 11.12 -3.14
CA MET A 188 -10.14 10.22 -2.35
C MET A 188 -9.37 9.84 -1.09
N PRO A 189 -9.76 10.30 0.10
CA PRO A 189 -9.17 9.76 1.33
C PRO A 189 -9.54 8.29 1.47
N VAL A 190 -8.58 7.49 1.94
CA VAL A 190 -8.80 6.08 2.25
C VAL A 190 -8.02 5.74 3.51
N ASN A 191 -8.66 5.03 4.43
CA ASN A 191 -8.02 4.46 5.61
C ASN A 191 -7.82 2.96 5.37
N MET A 192 -6.58 2.49 5.47
CA MET A 192 -6.21 1.09 5.27
C MET A 192 -5.90 0.45 6.62
N VAL A 193 -6.67 -0.58 6.99
CA VAL A 193 -6.61 -1.23 8.30
C VAL A 193 -6.19 -2.70 8.11
N PRO A 194 -4.88 -3.02 8.19
CA PRO A 194 -4.42 -4.40 8.09
C PRO A 194 -4.68 -5.18 9.39
N ASN A 195 -5.08 -6.43 9.26
CA ASN A 195 -5.10 -7.39 10.36
C ASN A 195 -3.91 -8.35 10.20
N PHE A 196 -2.93 -8.23 11.10
CA PHE A 196 -1.72 -9.06 11.07
C PHE A 196 -1.92 -10.46 11.64
N GLU A 197 -3.10 -10.75 12.20
CA GLU A 197 -3.40 -12.06 12.74
C GLU A 197 -3.84 -13.06 11.68
N ASP A 198 -4.77 -12.64 10.81
CA ASP A 198 -5.34 -13.44 9.72
C ASP A 198 -4.83 -12.99 8.32
N MET A 199 -3.95 -11.98 8.29
CA MET A 199 -3.43 -11.37 7.07
C MET A 199 -4.49 -10.67 6.20
N SER A 200 -5.68 -10.38 6.72
CA SER A 200 -6.72 -9.59 6.04
C SER A 200 -6.39 -8.10 6.06
N CYS A 201 -7.11 -7.31 5.24
CA CYS A 201 -6.95 -5.85 5.23
C CYS A 201 -8.24 -5.18 4.75
N GLU A 202 -8.62 -4.08 5.39
CA GLU A 202 -9.75 -3.25 4.99
C GLU A 202 -9.27 -1.95 4.37
N MET A 203 -9.89 -1.53 3.27
CA MET A 203 -9.70 -0.20 2.69
C MET A 203 -11.02 0.56 2.79
N ILE A 204 -11.08 1.57 3.64
CA ILE A 204 -12.28 2.36 3.94
C ILE A 204 -12.19 3.68 3.18
N PHE A 205 -12.89 3.77 2.05
CA PHE A 205 -12.91 4.97 1.23
C PHE A 205 -13.76 6.07 1.88
N GLY A 206 -13.29 7.31 1.83
CA GLY A 206 -13.90 8.45 2.52
C GLY A 206 -13.28 8.79 3.86
N GLN A 207 -12.67 7.81 4.54
CA GLN A 207 -12.06 8.03 5.84
C GLN A 207 -10.60 8.50 5.68
N ASN A 208 -10.21 9.56 6.40
CA ASN A 208 -8.80 9.93 6.47
C ASN A 208 -8.04 8.90 7.31
N PRO A 209 -6.79 8.55 6.94
CA PRO A 209 -5.92 7.78 7.81
C PRO A 209 -5.79 8.45 9.18
N PRO A 210 -5.73 7.69 10.28
CA PRO A 210 -5.44 8.23 11.60
C PRO A 210 -4.04 8.87 11.62
N GLU A 211 -3.80 9.74 12.59
CA GLU A 211 -2.45 10.26 12.81
C GLU A 211 -1.50 9.13 13.21
N ALA A 212 -0.23 9.25 12.84
CA ALA A 212 0.76 8.19 13.06
C ALA A 212 0.93 7.81 14.55
N ALA A 213 0.63 8.73 15.47
CA ALA A 213 0.66 8.48 16.91
C ALA A 213 -0.50 7.59 17.38
N ASP A 214 -1.63 7.62 16.68
CA ASP A 214 -2.85 6.91 17.07
C ASP A 214 -3.07 5.61 16.28
N ASP A 215 -2.43 5.48 15.13
CA ASP A 215 -2.55 4.34 14.23
C ASP A 215 -2.12 3.01 14.90
N PRO A 216 -3.08 2.09 15.15
CA PRO A 216 -2.78 0.77 15.71
C PRO A 216 -1.80 -0.04 14.86
N ALA A 217 -1.77 0.16 13.54
CA ALA A 217 -0.86 -0.53 12.64
C ALA A 217 0.61 -0.11 12.87
N LEU A 218 0.84 1.09 13.41
CA LEU A 218 2.17 1.61 13.76
C LEU A 218 2.58 1.31 15.21
N LYS A 219 1.62 1.01 16.09
CA LYS A 219 1.85 0.66 17.51
C LYS A 219 2.34 -0.77 17.71
N GLN A 220 2.08 -1.67 16.77
CA GLN A 220 2.52 -3.05 16.90
C GLN A 220 4.06 -3.16 16.77
N PRO A 221 4.74 -3.85 17.71
CA PRO A 221 6.18 -3.99 17.64
C PRO A 221 6.54 -4.74 16.35
N CYS A 222 7.39 -4.14 15.52
CA CYS A 222 8.03 -4.84 14.42
C CYS A 222 8.60 -6.14 14.97
N TYR A 223 8.06 -7.30 14.57
CA TYR A 223 8.65 -8.59 14.90
C TYR A 223 10.07 -8.62 14.32
N ARG A 224 11.06 -8.28 15.15
CA ARG A 224 12.49 -8.17 14.81
C ARG A 224 13.09 -9.49 14.30
N MET A 225 12.32 -10.57 14.29
CA MET A 225 12.75 -11.94 13.99
C MET A 225 12.09 -12.62 12.78
N LEU A 226 11.15 -12.00 12.05
CA LEU A 226 10.47 -12.67 10.92
C LEU A 226 10.85 -12.16 9.52
N CYS A 227 11.70 -11.14 9.42
CA CYS A 227 12.38 -10.83 8.16
C CYS A 227 13.38 -11.95 7.85
N LYS A 228 13.08 -12.87 6.92
CA LYS A 228 13.98 -13.97 6.50
C LYS A 228 15.43 -13.46 6.35
N PRO A 229 16.35 -13.75 7.29
CA PRO A 229 17.76 -13.50 7.06
C PRO A 229 18.25 -14.66 6.19
N LYS A 230 18.70 -14.37 4.96
CA LYS A 230 19.56 -15.33 4.27
C LYS A 230 20.83 -15.43 5.11
N GLN A 231 21.01 -16.56 5.79
CA GLN A 231 22.25 -16.84 6.52
C GLN A 231 23.43 -16.71 5.56
N LYS A 232 24.38 -15.83 5.91
CA LYS A 232 25.76 -15.96 5.47
C LYS A 232 26.64 -15.88 6.72
N HIS A 233 27.22 -17.05 7.01
CA HIS A 233 28.46 -17.32 7.75
C HIS A 233 28.93 -16.29 8.78
N GLY A 234 28.84 -16.73 10.04
CA GLY A 234 29.89 -16.61 11.06
C GLY A 234 30.52 -15.25 11.31
N MET A 235 30.06 -14.57 12.37
CA MET A 235 30.94 -13.73 13.18
C MET A 235 30.47 -13.78 14.63
N HIS A 236 31.34 -14.33 15.47
CA HIS A 236 31.25 -14.33 16.92
C HIS A 236 31.38 -12.90 17.41
N CYS A 237 30.41 -12.40 18.19
CA CYS A 237 30.56 -11.14 18.92
C CYS A 237 30.53 -11.45 20.42
N SER A 238 31.69 -11.31 21.04
CA SER A 238 31.89 -11.34 22.50
C SER A 238 31.30 -10.07 23.12
N SER A 239 30.54 -10.26 24.20
CA SER A 239 29.89 -9.20 24.96
C SER A 239 30.87 -8.50 25.91
N GLY A 240 30.81 -7.17 25.94
CA GLY A 240 31.22 -6.32 27.05
C GLY A 240 30.02 -5.46 27.45
#